data_AF-A0A934LMP2-F1
#
_entry.id   AF-A0A934LMP2-F1
#
_cell.length_a   1.000
_cell.length_b   1.000
_cell.length_c   1.000
_cell.angle_alpha   90.00
_cell.angle_beta   90.00
_cell.angle_gamma   90.00
#
_symmetry.space_group_name_H-M   'P 1'
#
loop_
_entity.id
_entity.type
_entity.pdbx_description
1 polymer ?
#
loop_
_entity_poly.entity_id
_entity_poly.type
_entity_poly.pdbx_seq_one_letter_code
_entity_poly.pdbx_strand_id
1 'polypeptide(L)' 'MNFANKQYRVKPDLYRIMPDIIPFKYGDMVRYRAKPERTGTIAGFIYHAKRHEPFYFLMIEGKMAKKRYYAEDIELMND' A
#
# COMPACT_ATOMS: atom_id res chain seq x y z
N MET A 1 -14.34 28.88 8.35
CA MET A 1 -14.93 27.56 8.68
C MET A 1 -14.18 27.00 9.89
N ASN A 2 -14.84 26.91 11.05
CA ASN A 2 -14.26 26.23 12.22
C ASN A 2 -14.55 24.74 12.08
N PHE A 3 -13.55 23.93 11.76
CA PHE A 3 -13.64 22.48 11.90
C PHE A 3 -13.57 22.17 13.40
N ALA A 4 -14.72 22.01 14.05
CA ALA A 4 -14.76 21.55 15.43
C ALA A 4 -14.15 20.15 15.49
N ASN A 5 -13.06 19.99 16.26
CA ASN A 5 -12.41 18.70 16.51
C ASN A 5 -13.35 17.79 17.30
N LYS A 6 -14.25 17.09 16.60
CA LYS A 6 -15.09 16.05 17.19
C LYS A 6 -14.30 14.76 17.31
N GLN A 7 -14.15 14.27 18.53
CA GLN A 7 -13.56 12.97 18.80
C GLN A 7 -14.69 11.95 19.03
N TYR A 8 -14.53 10.75 18.48
CA TYR A 8 -15.47 9.65 18.64
C TYR A 8 -14.75 8.47 19.28
N ARG A 9 -15.34 7.90 20.34
CA ARG A 9 -14.82 6.68 20.97
C ARG A 9 -15.40 5.47 20.23
N VAL A 10 -14.57 4.79 19.46
CA VAL A 10 -14.93 3.53 18.78
C VAL A 10 -14.67 2.33 19.70
N LYS A 11 -15.51 1.29 19.58
CA LYS A 11 -15.26 0.02 20.26
C LYS A 11 -13.97 -0.60 19.71
N PRO A 12 -13.00 -1.02 20.55
CA PRO A 12 -11.75 -1.63 20.12
C PRO A 12 -11.92 -2.80 19.14
N ASP A 13 -13.01 -3.56 19.28
CA ASP A 13 -13.29 -4.73 18.44
C ASP A 13 -13.73 -4.37 17.01
N LEU A 14 -14.07 -3.10 16.75
CA LEU A 14 -14.52 -2.62 15.44
C LEU A 14 -13.38 -2.10 14.55
N TYR A 15 -12.15 -2.05 15.07
CA TYR A 15 -10.99 -1.61 14.31
C TYR A 15 -9.76 -2.44 14.67
N ARG A 16 -8.79 -2.50 13.75
CA ARG A 16 -7.44 -2.96 14.08
C ARG A 16 -6.49 -1.80 13.90
N ILE A 17 -5.64 -1.59 14.89
CA ILE A 17 -4.48 -0.72 14.73
C ILE A 17 -3.58 -1.44 13.73
N MET A 18 -3.50 -0.92 12.51
CA MET A 18 -2.49 -1.37 11.56
C MET A 18 -1.12 -0.95 12.09
N PRO A 19 -0.08 -1.78 11.94
CA PRO A 19 1.27 -1.34 12.24
C PRO A 19 1.57 -0.05 11.45
N ASP A 20 2.24 0.90 12.08
CA ASP A 20 2.43 2.28 11.56
C ASP A 20 3.20 2.34 10.23
N ILE A 21 3.78 1.24 9.78
CA ILE A 21 4.64 1.19 8.61
C ILE A 21 3.89 0.46 7.49
N ILE A 22 3.26 1.23 6.62
CA ILE A 22 2.91 0.79 5.26
C ILE A 22 4.09 1.20 4.36
N PRO A 23 4.89 0.24 3.86
CA PRO A 23 6.11 0.53 3.09
C PRO A 23 5.93 1.43 1.87
N PHE A 24 4.76 1.37 1.23
CA PHE A 24 4.48 2.14 0.01
C PHE A 24 3.09 2.79 0.06
N LYS A 25 2.99 3.95 -0.57
CA LYS A 25 1.78 4.76 -0.67
C LYS A 25 1.24 4.73 -2.09
N TYR A 26 -0.04 5.08 -2.23
CA TYR A 26 -0.64 5.30 -3.54
C TYR A 26 0.15 6.36 -4.31
N GLY A 27 0.48 6.08 -5.57
CA GLY A 27 1.25 6.97 -6.44
C GLY A 27 2.76 6.76 -6.39
N ASP A 28 3.29 5.99 -5.43
CA ASP A 28 4.72 5.70 -5.37
C ASP A 28 5.16 4.94 -6.62
N MET A 29 6.28 5.36 -7.21
CA MET A 29 6.91 4.63 -8.30
C MET A 29 7.82 3.55 -7.71
N VAL A 30 7.66 2.33 -8.21
CA VAL A 30 8.38 1.15 -7.72
C VAL A 30 8.96 0.37 -8.88
N ARG A 31 10.02 -0.38 -8.60
CA ARG A 31 10.57 -1.39 -9.52
C ARG A 31 10.49 -2.77 -8.92
N TYR A 32 10.50 -3.78 -9.78
CA TYR A 32 10.46 -5.17 -9.36
C TYR A 32 11.85 -5.59 -8.89
N ARG A 33 11.97 -6.19 -7.71
CA ARG A 33 13.27 -6.68 -7.22
C ARG A 33 13.86 -7.75 -8.12
N ALA A 34 13.03 -8.67 -8.60
CA ALA A 34 13.47 -9.75 -9.49
C ALA A 34 13.79 -9.30 -10.93
N LYS A 35 13.25 -8.15 -11.35
CA LYS A 35 13.35 -7.59 -12.72
C LYS A 35 13.41 -6.07 -12.67
N PRO A 36 14.54 -5.47 -12.28
CA PRO A 36 14.64 -4.03 -12.02
C PRO A 36 14.31 -3.13 -13.21
N GLU A 37 14.38 -3.67 -14.44
CA GLU A 37 13.96 -3.00 -15.67
C GLU A 37 12.44 -2.79 -15.76
N ARG A 38 11.66 -3.56 -14.99
CA ARG A 38 10.22 -3.40 -14.90
C ARG A 38 9.88 -2.44 -13.78
N THR A 39 9.11 -1.42 -14.11
CA THR A 39 8.61 -0.41 -13.18
C THR A 39 7.09 -0.39 -13.17
N GLY A 40 6.53 0.26 -12.16
CA GLY A 40 5.10 0.50 -12.05
C GLY A 40 4.80 1.51 -10.96
N THR A 41 3.52 1.86 -10.85
CA THR A 41 3.03 2.81 -9.84
C THR A 41 2.08 2.09 -8.91
N ILE A 42 2.19 2.33 -7.60
CA ILE A 42 1.24 1.80 -6.63
C ILE A 42 -0.14 2.40 -6.88
N ALA A 43 -1.10 1.56 -7.24
CA ALA A 43 -2.50 1.95 -7.48
C ALA A 43 -3.41 1.67 -6.27
N GLY A 44 -2.87 1.10 -5.20
CA GLY A 44 -3.61 0.79 -4.00
C GLY A 44 -3.01 -0.38 -3.25
N PHE A 45 -3.50 -0.59 -2.04
CA PHE A 45 -3.08 -1.68 -1.17
C PHE A 45 -4.25 -2.18 -0.32
N ILE A 46 -4.17 -3.44 0.08
CA ILE A 46 -5.11 -4.06 1.02
C ILE A 46 -4.30 -4.83 2.06
N TYR A 47 -4.70 -4.74 3.31
CA TYR A 47 -4.06 -5.48 4.39
C TYR A 47 -4.48 -6.96 4.39
N HIS A 48 -3.50 -7.87 4.37
CA HIS A 48 -3.76 -9.31 4.42
C HIS A 48 -3.79 -9.81 5.86
N ALA A 49 -4.99 -9.95 6.43
CA ALA A 49 -5.17 -10.29 7.85
C ALA A 49 -4.43 -11.57 8.31
N LYS A 50 -4.24 -12.57 7.45
CA LYS A 50 -3.53 -13.81 7.80
C LYS A 50 -2.00 -13.70 7.75
N ARG A 51 -1.48 -12.81 6.89
CA ARG A 51 -0.02 -12.63 6.71
C ARG A 51 0.52 -11.44 7.51
N HIS A 52 -0.39 -10.68 8.12
CA HIS A 52 -0.05 -9.47 8.89
C HIS A 52 0.73 -8.42 8.11
N GLU A 53 0.55 -8.37 6.79
CA GLU A 53 1.23 -7.44 5.89
C GLU A 53 0.28 -6.95 4.77
N PRO A 54 0.50 -5.73 4.23
CA PRO A 54 -0.21 -5.28 3.04
C PRO A 54 0.28 -6.00 1.78
N PHE A 55 -0.63 -6.20 0.83
CA PHE A 55 -0.28 -6.42 -0.56
C PHE A 55 -0.73 -5.23 -1.40
N TYR A 56 -0.06 -5.06 -2.53
CA TYR A 56 -0.14 -3.90 -3.41
C TYR A 56 -0.63 -4.28 -4.79
N PHE A 57 -1.35 -3.35 -5.40
CA PHE A 57 -1.72 -3.39 -6.81
C PHE A 57 -0.90 -2.36 -7.58
N LEU A 58 -0.38 -2.74 -8.75
CA LEU A 58 0.47 -1.88 -9.57
C LEU A 58 -0.20 -1.50 -10.88
N MET A 59 -0.11 -0.23 -11.27
CA MET A 59 -0.32 0.20 -12.65
C MET A 59 0.98 0.03 -13.42
N ILE A 60 0.92 -0.66 -14.55
CA ILE A 60 2.05 -0.92 -15.45
C ILE A 60 1.61 -0.51 -16.85
N GLU A 61 2.32 0.42 -17.49
CA GLU A 61 1.99 0.91 -18.84
C GLU A 61 0.50 1.31 -18.97
N GLY A 62 -0.04 1.97 -17.94
CA GLY A 62 -1.44 2.42 -17.91
C GLY A 62 -2.48 1.33 -17.68
N LYS A 63 -2.07 0.08 -17.35
CA LYS A 63 -2.98 -1.04 -17.06
C LYS A 63 -2.80 -1.56 -15.64
N MET A 64 -3.91 -1.92 -15.01
CA MET A 64 -3.89 -2.55 -13.69
C MET A 64 -3.33 -3.97 -13.79
N ALA A 65 -2.27 -4.25 -13.03
CA ALA A 65 -1.72 -5.60 -12.91
C ALA A 65 -2.71 -6.53 -12.19
N LYS A 66 -2.87 -7.76 -12.70
CA LYS A 66 -3.71 -8.79 -12.06
C LYS A 66 -3.03 -9.44 -10.85
N LYS A 67 -1.69 -9.42 -10.80
CA LYS A 67 -0.90 -10.00 -9.70
C LYS A 67 -0.92 -9.05 -8.49
N ARG A 68 -0.92 -9.64 -7.30
CA ARG A 68 -0.68 -8.95 -6.02
C ARG A 68 0.81 -8.96 -5.71
N TYR A 69 1.31 -7.84 -5.22
CA TYR A 69 2.73 -7.68 -4.88
C TYR A 69 2.88 -7.46 -3.38
N TYR A 70 3.90 -8.04 -2.78
CA TYR A 70 4.28 -7.82 -1.39
C TYR A 70 5.54 -6.95 -1.32
N ALA A 71 5.91 -6.49 -0.13
CA ALA A 71 7.10 -5.63 0.02
C ALA A 71 8.42 -6.31 -0.38
N GLU A 72 8.44 -7.64 -0.42
CA GLU A 72 9.54 -8.44 -0.94
C GLU A 72 9.58 -8.52 -2.47
N ASP A 73 8.50 -8.22 -3.19
CA ASP A 73 8.48 -8.27 -4.66
C ASP A 73 9.02 -6.97 -5.30
N ILE A 74 8.92 -5.84 -4.58
CA ILE A 74 9.10 -4.49 -5.12
C ILE A 74 9.96 -3.63 -4.20
N GLU A 75 10.50 -2.55 -4.77
CA GLU A 75 11.20 -1.52 -4.03
C GLU A 75 10.91 -0.14 -4.59
N LEU A 76 10.94 0.86 -3.71
CA LEU A 76 10.72 2.26 -4.06
C LEU A 76 11.81 2.72 -5.04
N MET A 77 11.41 3.41 -6.10
CA MET A 77 12.34 4.17 -6.92
C MET A 77 12.60 5.50 -6.22
N ASN A 78 13.76 5.61 -5.58
CA ASN A 78 14.29 6.91 -5.18
C ASN A 78 14.99 7.48 -6.41
N ASP A 79 14.55 8.67 -6.86
CA ASP A 79 15.34 9.52 -7.76
C ASP A 79 16.60 10.04 -7.04
#